data_AF-A0A534V0I6-F1
#
_entry.id   AF-A0A534V0I6-F1
#
_cell.length_a   1.000
_cell.length_b   1.000
_cell.length_c   1.000
_cell.angle_alpha   90.00
_cell.angle_beta   90.00
_cell.angle_gamma   90.00
#
_symmetry.space_group_name_H-M   'P 1'
#
loop_
_entity.id
_entity.type
_entity.pdbx_description
1 polymer ?
#
loop_
_entity_poly.entity_id
_entity_poly.type
_entity_poly.pdbx_seq_one_letter_code
_entity_poly.pdbx_strand_id
1 'polypeptide(L)'
;MDCGVTAGPGRRGEAISSHALRVELARRSRGVLAPLPERGPCGRPAHARAARLPLGRSPHAGGDAVTAWDRYWFGPVAAVRPYVLERVVLFLLALDAWVQFVPHGARYGAGGFNVAHFAWLDAVQPLPSPALHVGLMLIVGGLAWVIACTGGNRGLRVLLLTLYTYGWAMSRLDAYQHHYLLSLLLGAFVFFPPSRATDVLDGGAKQVSAWAFVLVAANVAIVYIFAAATKTEAGWASGAVLRQVTGTSQWFQYVWHWVLRTGLSDDTLWELVARAVALMQILIAVAYVVVVRSDASRARWLHLLAWGGLGAAVGFHGSLLLFTIDIRWFSYYTIAIAAAFFLPEPALRGFVGLATFPVRAVAQSGVRWWTRLPTGLRSLAVVSSASCIVALVGFHLDLPGATAAGLMCGGALAVMGLVAALGNNAARVRHVAVAAAAGALVLAAAVHVSPVRFQYYLYLVADLQRRGEPRQVLAAYEKAEPYAPRGQSRQRQIEALRSHLETHRDE
;
A
#
# COMPACT_ATOMS: atom_id res chain seq x y z
N MET A 1 -45.18 -19.06 23.75
CA MET A 1 -45.29 -17.62 24.10
C MET A 1 -45.53 -16.88 22.80
N ASP A 2 -46.81 -16.74 22.48
CA ASP A 2 -47.32 -15.96 21.36
C ASP A 2 -47.20 -14.47 21.66
N CYS A 3 -46.72 -13.70 20.69
CA CYS A 3 -46.89 -12.24 20.65
C CYS A 3 -47.14 -11.84 19.20
N GLY A 4 -48.41 -11.55 18.91
CA GLY A 4 -48.87 -11.02 17.64
C GLY A 4 -48.43 -9.57 17.43
N VAL A 5 -48.19 -9.22 16.17
CA VAL A 5 -47.95 -7.84 15.73
C VAL A 5 -49.09 -7.44 14.80
N THR A 6 -49.84 -6.44 15.25
CA THR A 6 -50.95 -5.79 14.56
C THR A 6 -50.47 -4.87 13.45
N ALA A 7 -51.14 -4.94 12.30
CA ALA A 7 -50.95 -4.07 11.13
C ALA A 7 -51.56 -2.67 11.36
N GLY A 8 -50.83 -1.63 10.95
CA GLY A 8 -51.28 -0.23 10.91
C GLY A 8 -51.47 0.28 9.46
N PRO A 9 -52.23 1.38 9.24
CA PRO A 9 -52.92 1.63 7.98
C PRO A 9 -52.09 2.39 6.94
N GLY A 10 -52.43 2.13 5.68
CA GLY A 10 -51.73 2.58 4.48
C GLY A 10 -51.69 4.10 4.29
N ARG A 11 -50.51 4.56 3.84
CA ARG A 11 -50.34 5.90 3.24
C ARG A 11 -50.70 5.86 1.76
N ARG A 12 -51.67 6.69 1.38
CA ARG A 12 -52.02 7.01 -0.01
C ARG A 12 -50.82 7.66 -0.70
N GLY A 13 -50.42 7.10 -1.84
CA GLY A 13 -49.46 7.73 -2.74
C GLY A 13 -50.15 8.81 -3.57
N GLU A 14 -49.68 10.05 -3.46
CA GLU A 14 -50.02 11.11 -4.40
C GLU A 14 -49.19 10.92 -5.67
N ALA A 15 -49.88 10.63 -6.78
CA ALA A 15 -49.30 10.58 -8.11
C ALA A 15 -48.99 12.01 -8.57
N ILE A 16 -47.69 12.33 -8.65
CA ILE A 16 -47.22 13.56 -9.29
C ILE A 16 -47.53 13.45 -10.79
N SER A 17 -48.41 14.32 -11.29
CA SER A 17 -48.83 14.31 -12.69
C SER A 17 -47.65 14.67 -13.61
N SER A 18 -47.51 13.90 -14.69
CA SER A 18 -46.49 14.07 -15.74
C SER A 18 -46.55 15.43 -16.46
N HIS A 19 -47.56 16.24 -16.18
CA HIS A 19 -47.75 17.56 -16.75
C HIS A 19 -46.91 18.64 -16.03
N ALA A 20 -46.67 18.49 -14.72
CA ALA A 20 -45.86 19.44 -13.94
C ALA A 20 -44.37 19.38 -14.31
N LEU A 21 -43.88 18.18 -14.65
CA LEU A 21 -42.47 17.99 -15.06
C LEU A 21 -42.17 18.57 -16.47
N ARG A 22 -43.17 18.65 -17.35
CA ARG A 22 -43.00 19.18 -18.72
C ARG A 22 -42.97 20.70 -18.77
N VAL A 23 -43.64 21.39 -17.85
CA VAL A 23 -43.65 22.86 -17.78
C VAL A 23 -42.31 23.40 -17.25
N GLU A 24 -41.67 22.69 -16.32
CA GLU A 24 -40.38 23.09 -15.74
C GLU A 24 -39.21 22.93 -16.74
N LEU A 25 -39.27 21.93 -17.63
CA LEU A 25 -38.26 21.71 -18.68
C LEU A 25 -38.38 22.69 -19.85
N ALA A 26 -39.58 23.18 -20.17
CA ALA A 26 -39.78 24.19 -21.20
C ALA A 26 -39.31 25.60 -20.79
N ARG A 27 -39.19 25.86 -19.48
CA ARG A 27 -38.74 27.15 -18.95
C ARG A 27 -37.21 27.31 -18.94
N ARG A 28 -36.46 26.20 -18.98
CA ARG A 28 -34.99 26.20 -19.06
C ARG A 28 -34.41 26.37 -20.47
N SER A 29 -35.21 26.24 -21.52
CA SER A 29 -34.74 26.30 -22.93
C SER A 29 -34.88 27.68 -23.58
N ARG A 30 -35.39 28.71 -22.88
CA ARG A 30 -35.51 30.09 -23.41
C ARG A 30 -34.70 31.12 -22.62
N GLY A 31 -33.42 30.83 -22.41
CA GLY A 31 -32.44 31.77 -21.85
C GLY A 31 -31.52 32.36 -22.92
N VAL A 32 -31.98 33.43 -23.56
CA VAL A 32 -31.22 34.61 -24.02
C VAL A 32 -29.87 34.38 -24.74
N LEU A 33 -29.90 34.46 -26.07
CA LEU A 33 -28.76 34.84 -26.91
C LEU A 33 -28.36 36.28 -26.59
N ALA A 34 -27.25 36.48 -25.87
CA ALA A 34 -26.57 37.76 -25.78
C ALA A 34 -25.58 37.90 -26.94
N PRO A 35 -25.48 39.08 -27.58
CA PRO A 35 -24.54 39.30 -28.67
C PRO A 35 -23.08 39.22 -28.18
N LEU A 36 -22.25 38.56 -28.98
CA LEU A 36 -20.80 38.46 -28.77
C LEU A 36 -20.16 39.85 -28.87
N PRO A 37 -19.30 40.25 -27.92
CA PRO A 37 -18.55 41.49 -28.04
C PRO A 37 -17.43 41.35 -29.08
N GLU A 38 -17.28 42.40 -29.88
CA GLU A 38 -16.26 42.56 -30.92
C GLU A 38 -14.83 42.42 -30.37
N ARG A 39 -13.97 41.78 -31.16
CA ARG A 39 -12.54 41.62 -30.89
C ARG A 39 -11.80 42.93 -31.18
N GLY A 40 -11.43 43.67 -30.14
CA GLY A 40 -10.42 44.72 -30.20
C GLY A 40 -8.98 44.16 -30.24
N PRO A 41 -8.01 44.88 -30.83
CA PRO A 41 -6.66 44.37 -31.06
C PRO A 41 -5.72 44.60 -29.86
N CYS A 42 -4.84 43.62 -29.62
CA CYS A 42 -3.58 43.70 -28.87
C CYS A 42 -3.61 44.36 -27.47
N GLY A 43 -4.05 43.61 -26.47
CA GLY A 43 -3.84 43.91 -25.05
C GLY A 43 -3.00 42.84 -24.35
N ARG A 44 -1.96 43.29 -23.64
CA ARG A 44 -0.98 42.57 -22.80
C ARG A 44 -1.49 41.28 -22.11
N PRO A 45 -0.62 40.27 -21.88
CA PRO A 45 -1.01 39.02 -21.23
C PRO A 45 -1.54 39.31 -19.82
N ALA A 46 -2.84 39.07 -19.64
CA ALA A 46 -3.48 39.11 -18.35
C ALA A 46 -2.82 38.08 -17.45
N HIS A 47 -2.19 38.55 -16.37
CA HIS A 47 -1.78 37.70 -15.26
C HIS A 47 -2.97 36.87 -14.83
N ALA A 48 -2.92 35.58 -15.15
CA ALA A 48 -3.87 34.60 -14.67
C ALA A 48 -3.83 34.66 -13.14
N ARG A 49 -4.83 35.33 -12.54
CA ARG A 49 -5.14 35.26 -11.12
C ARG A 49 -5.33 33.78 -10.82
N ALA A 50 -4.26 33.14 -10.35
CA ALA A 50 -4.33 31.86 -9.72
C ALA A 50 -5.48 31.95 -8.72
N ALA A 51 -6.52 31.13 -8.94
CA ALA A 51 -7.56 30.90 -7.97
C ALA A 51 -6.86 30.40 -6.71
N ARG A 52 -6.50 31.35 -5.83
CA ARG A 52 -6.15 31.05 -4.46
C ARG A 52 -7.37 30.29 -3.97
N LEU A 53 -7.18 29.02 -3.60
CA LEU A 53 -8.02 28.40 -2.59
C LEU A 53 -8.25 29.46 -1.51
N PRO A 54 -9.42 29.51 -0.86
CA PRO A 54 -9.59 30.35 0.31
C PRO A 54 -8.50 29.94 1.32
N LEU A 55 -7.34 30.63 1.25
CA LEU A 55 -6.48 30.91 2.37
C LEU A 55 -7.48 31.34 3.43
N GLY A 56 -7.52 30.55 4.49
CA GLY A 56 -8.63 30.49 5.41
C GLY A 56 -9.18 31.87 5.72
N ARG A 57 -10.50 31.92 5.94
CA ARG A 57 -11.17 33.01 6.66
C ARG A 57 -10.11 33.82 7.40
N SER A 58 -9.87 35.06 6.96
CA SER A 58 -9.15 36.03 7.77
C SER A 58 -9.69 35.83 9.19
N PRO A 59 -8.84 35.44 10.16
CA PRO A 59 -9.32 35.12 11.49
C PRO A 59 -10.17 36.29 11.91
N HIS A 60 -11.47 36.04 12.05
CA HIS A 60 -12.35 37.00 12.66
C HIS A 60 -11.65 37.40 13.96
N ALA A 61 -11.47 38.70 14.15
CA ALA A 61 -10.76 39.29 15.27
C ALA A 61 -11.44 39.03 16.64
N GLY A 62 -12.21 37.94 16.76
CA GLY A 62 -12.81 37.42 17.98
C GLY A 62 -12.08 36.16 18.46
N GLY A 63 -11.05 36.38 19.29
CA GLY A 63 -11.01 35.81 20.64
C GLY A 63 -10.65 34.34 20.88
N ASP A 64 -10.84 33.40 19.95
CA ASP A 64 -10.60 31.99 20.29
C ASP A 64 -9.14 31.62 20.00
N ALA A 65 -8.30 31.73 21.04
CA ALA A 65 -6.91 31.32 20.99
C ALA A 65 -6.79 29.84 20.57
N VAL A 66 -6.31 29.60 19.35
CA VAL A 66 -6.01 28.24 18.86
C VAL A 66 -5.09 27.55 19.87
N THR A 67 -5.51 26.41 20.41
CA THR A 67 -4.75 25.72 21.45
C THR A 67 -3.46 25.11 20.88
N ALA A 68 -2.50 24.77 21.74
CA ALA A 68 -1.30 24.04 21.31
C ALA A 68 -1.65 22.67 20.70
N TRP A 69 -2.72 22.05 21.20
CA TRP A 69 -3.27 20.79 20.71
C TRP A 69 -3.82 20.93 19.29
N ASP A 70 -4.60 21.98 19.01
CA ASP A 70 -5.13 22.23 17.67
C ASP A 70 -4.01 22.51 16.67
N ARG A 71 -2.99 23.27 17.08
CA ARG A 71 -1.79 23.51 16.25
C ARG A 71 -1.03 22.23 15.96
N TYR A 72 -0.96 21.30 16.92
CA TYR A 72 -0.27 20.03 16.73
C TYR A 72 -1.01 19.14 15.72
N TRP A 73 -2.32 18.95 15.89
CA TRP A 73 -3.11 18.09 15.01
C TRP A 73 -3.39 18.73 13.66
N PHE A 74 -3.84 19.97 13.60
CA PHE A 74 -4.38 20.56 12.37
C PHE A 74 -3.45 21.55 11.69
N GLY A 75 -2.32 21.88 12.32
CA GLY A 75 -1.35 22.82 11.78
C GLY A 75 -0.76 22.40 10.41
N PRO A 76 -0.08 23.31 9.72
CA PRO A 76 0.47 23.03 8.39
C PRO A 76 1.69 22.11 8.43
N VAL A 77 1.78 21.16 7.49
CA VAL A 77 2.97 20.35 7.19
C VAL A 77 3.32 20.45 5.71
N ALA A 78 4.60 20.34 5.33
CA ALA A 78 5.00 20.38 3.93
C ALA A 78 4.35 19.22 3.15
N ALA A 79 3.70 19.53 2.02
CA ALA A 79 2.96 18.54 1.23
C ALA A 79 3.84 17.39 0.69
N VAL A 80 5.16 17.60 0.58
CA VAL A 80 6.10 16.55 0.14
C VAL A 80 6.12 15.36 1.10
N ARG A 81 5.93 15.57 2.40
CA ARG A 81 6.00 14.48 3.40
C ARG A 81 4.90 13.45 3.23
N PRO A 82 3.60 13.81 3.32
CA PRO A 82 2.52 12.85 3.08
C PRO A 82 2.55 12.31 1.64
N TYR A 83 3.01 13.10 0.66
CA TYR A 83 3.18 12.62 -0.71
C TYR A 83 4.20 11.48 -0.80
N VAL A 84 5.43 11.68 -0.32
CA VAL A 84 6.49 10.65 -0.35
C VAL A 84 6.09 9.44 0.48
N LEU A 85 5.57 9.66 1.69
CA LEU A 85 5.09 8.60 2.57
C LEU A 85 4.06 7.71 1.86
N GLU A 86 2.99 8.31 1.31
CA GLU A 86 1.94 7.55 0.62
C GLU A 86 2.53 6.78 -0.58
N ARG A 87 3.37 7.41 -1.41
CA ARG A 87 3.87 6.75 -2.63
C ARG A 87 4.78 5.57 -2.30
N VAL A 88 5.75 5.78 -1.41
CA VAL A 88 6.74 4.74 -1.09
C VAL A 88 6.06 3.58 -0.37
N VAL A 89 5.19 3.84 0.60
CA VAL A 89 4.46 2.76 1.30
C VAL A 89 3.56 1.99 0.33
N LEU A 90 2.86 2.66 -0.60
CA LEU A 90 2.01 1.97 -1.57
C LEU A 90 2.80 1.17 -2.62
N PHE A 91 3.99 1.64 -3.04
CA PHE A 91 4.87 0.85 -3.89
C PHE A 91 5.41 -0.39 -3.17
N LEU A 92 5.84 -0.23 -1.91
CA LEU A 92 6.25 -1.36 -1.07
C LEU A 92 5.08 -2.34 -0.87
N LEU A 93 3.86 -1.85 -0.64
CA LEU A 93 2.65 -2.67 -0.54
C LEU A 93 2.32 -3.45 -1.81
N ALA A 94 2.53 -2.86 -2.98
CA ALA A 94 2.36 -3.60 -4.23
C ALA A 94 3.32 -4.79 -4.28
N LEU A 95 4.60 -4.57 -3.99
CA LEU A 95 5.62 -5.63 -4.03
C LEU A 95 5.43 -6.67 -2.92
N ASP A 96 5.12 -6.24 -1.70
CA ASP A 96 4.83 -7.10 -0.55
C ASP A 96 3.64 -8.02 -0.86
N ALA A 97 2.53 -7.47 -1.35
CA ALA A 97 1.36 -8.27 -1.75
C ALA A 97 1.72 -9.33 -2.81
N TRP A 98 2.54 -8.97 -3.80
CA TRP A 98 2.88 -9.89 -4.90
C TRP A 98 3.93 -10.93 -4.54
N VAL A 99 4.93 -10.56 -3.74
CA VAL A 99 6.08 -11.42 -3.45
C VAL A 99 5.92 -12.18 -2.14
N GLN A 100 5.28 -11.58 -1.15
CA GLN A 100 5.18 -12.15 0.19
C GLN A 100 3.85 -12.86 0.42
N PHE A 101 2.73 -12.23 0.07
CA PHE A 101 1.40 -12.76 0.36
C PHE A 101 0.96 -13.85 -0.61
N VAL A 102 1.15 -13.63 -1.91
CA VAL A 102 0.72 -14.57 -2.96
C VAL A 102 1.19 -16.02 -2.68
N PRO A 103 2.46 -16.30 -2.32
CA PRO A 103 2.87 -17.66 -1.96
C PRO A 103 2.03 -18.28 -0.83
N HIS A 104 1.73 -17.49 0.21
CA HIS A 104 0.97 -17.96 1.38
C HIS A 104 -0.50 -18.25 1.06
N GLY A 105 -1.01 -17.77 -0.08
CA GLY A 105 -2.36 -18.07 -0.57
C GLY A 105 -2.68 -19.57 -0.64
N ALA A 106 -1.69 -20.42 -0.89
CA ALA A 106 -1.86 -21.88 -0.91
C ALA A 106 -2.35 -22.47 0.42
N ARG A 107 -2.15 -21.74 1.53
CA ARG A 107 -2.55 -22.17 2.87
C ARG A 107 -3.97 -21.73 3.23
N TYR A 108 -4.60 -20.85 2.45
CA TYR A 108 -5.94 -20.37 2.77
C TYR A 108 -6.97 -21.48 2.53
N GLY A 109 -7.72 -21.85 3.57
CA GLY A 109 -8.67 -22.97 3.53
C GLY A 109 -8.00 -24.35 3.60
N ALA A 110 -6.71 -24.39 3.89
CA ALA A 110 -5.94 -25.60 4.15
C ALA A 110 -6.59 -26.42 5.28
N GLY A 111 -6.93 -27.69 5.02
CA GLY A 111 -7.54 -28.58 6.01
C GLY A 111 -8.90 -28.11 6.54
N GLY A 112 -9.62 -27.24 5.81
CA GLY A 112 -10.86 -26.64 6.28
C GLY A 112 -10.67 -25.60 7.39
N PHE A 113 -9.43 -25.23 7.70
CA PHE A 113 -9.09 -24.31 8.78
C PHE A 113 -8.76 -22.92 8.22
N ASN A 114 -9.69 -21.98 8.42
CA ASN A 114 -9.47 -20.56 8.25
C ASN A 114 -10.12 -19.89 9.46
N VAL A 115 -9.32 -19.47 10.44
CA VAL A 115 -9.83 -18.71 11.59
C VAL A 115 -9.56 -17.25 11.31
N ALA A 116 -10.62 -16.46 11.19
CA ALA A 116 -10.46 -15.03 11.03
C ALA A 116 -9.84 -14.41 12.30
N HIS A 117 -9.24 -13.23 12.15
CA HIS A 117 -8.79 -12.44 13.28
C HIS A 117 -9.97 -11.94 14.13
N PHE A 118 -11.13 -11.73 13.51
CA PHE A 118 -12.34 -11.23 14.15
C PHE A 118 -13.52 -12.20 13.95
N ALA A 119 -14.19 -12.61 15.03
CA ALA A 119 -15.25 -13.62 14.99
C ALA A 119 -16.42 -13.25 14.05
N TRP A 120 -16.72 -11.96 13.87
CA TRP A 120 -17.79 -11.53 12.96
C TRP A 120 -17.44 -11.75 11.48
N LEU A 121 -16.16 -11.87 11.12
CA LEU A 121 -15.74 -12.22 9.77
C LEU A 121 -15.98 -13.70 9.45
N ASP A 122 -16.04 -14.57 10.47
CA ASP A 122 -16.40 -15.98 10.26
C ASP A 122 -17.85 -16.13 9.75
N ALA A 123 -18.70 -15.11 9.98
CA ALA A 123 -20.05 -15.03 9.42
C ALA A 123 -20.06 -14.66 7.92
N VAL A 124 -18.96 -14.11 7.38
CA VAL A 124 -18.80 -13.81 5.95
C VAL A 124 -18.32 -15.06 5.23
N GLN A 125 -19.26 -15.97 4.99
CA GLN A 125 -19.04 -17.17 4.18
C GLN A 125 -19.27 -16.89 2.67
N PRO A 126 -18.57 -17.59 1.76
CA PRO A 126 -17.52 -18.58 2.04
C PRO A 126 -16.19 -17.94 2.45
N LEU A 127 -15.43 -18.63 3.30
CA LEU A 127 -14.03 -18.28 3.58
C LEU A 127 -13.21 -18.28 2.28
N PRO A 128 -12.23 -17.38 2.13
CA PRO A 128 -11.49 -17.26 0.89
C PRO A 128 -10.74 -18.53 0.55
N SER A 129 -11.02 -19.08 -0.64
CA SER A 129 -10.25 -20.16 -1.24
C SER A 129 -8.82 -19.68 -1.60
N PRO A 130 -7.86 -20.58 -1.84
CA PRO A 130 -6.51 -20.19 -2.27
C PRO A 130 -6.53 -19.27 -3.49
N ALA A 131 -7.36 -19.60 -4.49
CA ALA A 131 -7.52 -18.81 -5.70
C ALA A 131 -8.12 -17.43 -5.44
N LEU A 132 -9.13 -17.34 -4.56
CA LEU A 132 -9.74 -16.05 -4.20
C LEU A 132 -8.72 -15.16 -3.48
N HIS A 133 -7.97 -15.72 -2.52
CA HIS A 133 -6.95 -14.95 -1.78
C HIS A 133 -5.84 -14.46 -2.71
N VAL A 134 -5.27 -15.32 -3.56
CA VAL A 134 -4.25 -14.91 -4.54
C VAL A 134 -4.79 -13.83 -5.46
N GLY A 135 -5.98 -14.01 -6.04
CA GLY A 135 -6.62 -13.01 -6.90
C GLY A 135 -6.82 -11.67 -6.18
N LEU A 136 -7.28 -11.70 -4.93
CA LEU A 136 -7.44 -10.52 -4.08
C LEU A 136 -6.10 -9.79 -3.86
N MET A 137 -5.02 -10.50 -3.53
CA MET A 137 -3.70 -9.90 -3.30
C MET A 137 -3.10 -9.29 -4.57
N LEU A 138 -3.32 -9.91 -5.73
CA LEU A 138 -2.94 -9.33 -7.03
C LEU A 138 -3.69 -8.02 -7.30
N ILE A 139 -5.00 -7.98 -7.03
CA ILE A 139 -5.83 -6.77 -7.17
C ILE A 139 -5.37 -5.68 -6.18
N VAL A 140 -5.13 -6.04 -4.91
CA VAL A 140 -4.64 -5.12 -3.87
C VAL A 140 -3.32 -4.50 -4.29
N GLY A 141 -2.34 -5.30 -4.71
CA GLY A 141 -1.04 -4.77 -5.14
C GLY A 141 -1.14 -3.92 -6.41
N GLY A 142 -1.98 -4.33 -7.38
CA GLY A 142 -2.26 -3.54 -8.58
C GLY A 142 -2.93 -2.18 -8.26
N LEU A 143 -3.89 -2.18 -7.34
CA LEU A 143 -4.57 -0.97 -6.89
C LEU A 143 -3.61 -0.04 -6.12
N ALA A 144 -2.79 -0.59 -5.22
CA ALA A 144 -1.76 0.15 -4.52
C ALA A 144 -0.79 0.81 -5.50
N TRP A 145 -0.32 0.07 -6.52
CA TRP A 145 0.53 0.60 -7.59
C TRP A 145 -0.13 1.75 -8.37
N VAL A 146 -1.39 1.57 -8.80
CA VAL A 146 -2.14 2.59 -9.53
C VAL A 146 -2.33 3.85 -8.68
N ILE A 147 -2.65 3.72 -7.40
CA ILE A 147 -2.77 4.85 -6.48
C ILE A 147 -1.40 5.50 -6.28
N ALA A 148 -0.33 4.73 -6.11
CA ALA A 148 1.05 5.22 -5.97
C ALA A 148 1.55 5.99 -7.19
N CYS A 149 1.07 5.68 -8.40
CA CYS A 149 1.41 6.41 -9.62
C CYS A 149 0.51 7.63 -9.88
N THR A 150 -0.80 7.52 -9.61
CA THR A 150 -1.79 8.51 -10.06
C THR A 150 -2.32 9.42 -8.95
N GLY A 151 -2.17 9.00 -7.70
CA GLY A 151 -2.71 9.62 -6.48
C GLY A 151 -4.06 9.07 -6.06
N GLY A 152 -4.74 8.35 -6.93
CA GLY A 152 -6.08 7.83 -6.69
C GLY A 152 -7.10 8.94 -6.37
N ASN A 153 -8.32 8.53 -6.07
CA ASN A 153 -9.27 9.35 -5.31
C ASN A 153 -9.51 8.68 -3.95
N ARG A 154 -10.26 9.34 -3.07
CA ARG A 154 -10.63 8.77 -1.76
C ARG A 154 -11.32 7.41 -1.89
N GLY A 155 -12.20 7.23 -2.87
CA GLY A 155 -12.90 5.96 -3.11
C GLY A 155 -11.95 4.80 -3.39
N LEU A 156 -10.95 4.99 -4.26
CA LEU A 156 -9.93 3.97 -4.53
C LEU A 156 -9.09 3.65 -3.29
N ARG A 157 -8.81 4.63 -2.43
CA ARG A 157 -8.10 4.40 -1.17
C ARG A 157 -8.95 3.62 -0.15
N VAL A 158 -10.24 3.94 -0.06
CA VAL A 158 -11.19 3.17 0.77
C VAL A 158 -11.31 1.75 0.25
N LEU A 159 -11.38 1.57 -1.07
CA LEU A 159 -11.39 0.24 -1.68
C LEU A 159 -10.10 -0.52 -1.35
N LEU A 160 -8.93 0.09 -1.52
CA LEU A 160 -7.64 -0.52 -1.17
C LEU A 160 -7.58 -0.91 0.31
N LEU A 161 -7.93 0.01 1.21
CA LEU A 161 -8.01 -0.25 2.65
C LEU A 161 -8.90 -1.45 2.95
N THR A 162 -10.09 -1.49 2.35
CA THR A 162 -11.08 -2.54 2.60
C THR A 162 -10.58 -3.89 2.10
N LEU A 163 -10.10 -3.96 0.86
CA LEU A 163 -9.60 -5.20 0.25
C LEU A 163 -8.34 -5.72 0.96
N TYR A 164 -7.40 -4.84 1.30
CA TYR A 164 -6.19 -5.23 2.04
C TYR A 164 -6.53 -5.72 3.44
N THR A 165 -7.36 -4.97 4.18
CA THR A 165 -7.75 -5.35 5.55
C THR A 165 -8.52 -6.65 5.56
N TYR A 166 -9.45 -6.83 4.61
CA TYR A 166 -10.15 -8.10 4.43
C TYR A 166 -9.17 -9.24 4.13
N GLY A 167 -8.19 -9.02 3.25
CA GLY A 167 -7.24 -10.04 2.83
C GLY A 167 -6.48 -10.72 3.97
N TRP A 168 -5.91 -9.94 4.89
CA TRP A 168 -5.17 -10.50 6.03
C TRP A 168 -6.11 -10.87 7.21
N ALA A 169 -7.20 -10.13 7.43
CA ALA A 169 -8.07 -10.37 8.58
C ALA A 169 -8.83 -11.71 8.49
N MET A 170 -8.99 -12.29 7.29
CA MET A 170 -9.68 -13.57 7.09
C MET A 170 -8.87 -14.80 7.50
N SER A 171 -7.58 -14.67 7.85
CA SER A 171 -6.80 -15.82 8.30
C SER A 171 -5.68 -15.45 9.28
N ARG A 172 -5.71 -16.08 10.46
CA ARG A 172 -4.62 -16.05 11.44
C ARG A 172 -3.32 -16.72 10.98
N LEU A 173 -3.32 -17.36 9.81
CA LEU A 173 -2.08 -17.83 9.18
C LEU A 173 -1.13 -16.67 8.85
N ASP A 174 -1.65 -15.45 8.82
CA ASP A 174 -0.94 -14.23 8.53
C ASP A 174 -0.88 -13.30 9.75
N ALA A 175 -0.56 -13.88 10.92
CA ALA A 175 -0.51 -13.19 12.21
C ALA A 175 0.69 -12.23 12.38
N TYR A 176 1.13 -11.57 11.31
CA TYR A 176 2.15 -10.54 11.43
C TYR A 176 1.53 -9.22 11.87
N GLN A 177 1.99 -8.72 13.02
CA GLN A 177 1.52 -7.45 13.62
C GLN A 177 1.63 -6.25 12.68
N HIS A 178 2.50 -6.30 11.66
CA HIS A 178 2.68 -5.20 10.73
C HIS A 178 1.56 -5.07 9.69
N HIS A 179 0.78 -6.11 9.41
CA HIS A 179 -0.38 -5.99 8.51
C HIS A 179 -1.50 -5.16 9.13
N TYR A 180 -1.69 -5.29 10.44
CA TYR A 180 -2.57 -4.42 11.20
C TYR A 180 -2.12 -2.95 11.12
N LEU A 181 -0.83 -2.67 11.34
CA LEU A 181 -0.27 -1.32 11.16
C LEU A 181 -0.53 -0.79 9.75
N LEU A 182 -0.29 -1.60 8.71
CA LEU A 182 -0.54 -1.20 7.32
C LEU A 182 -2.01 -0.84 7.06
N SER A 183 -2.97 -1.57 7.64
CA SER A 183 -4.39 -1.18 7.59
C SER A 183 -4.64 0.19 8.24
N LEU A 184 -4.02 0.49 9.38
CA LEU A 184 -4.14 1.81 10.01
C LEU A 184 -3.52 2.92 9.15
N LEU A 185 -2.38 2.65 8.51
CA LEU A 185 -1.74 3.59 7.57
C LEU A 185 -2.61 3.85 6.35
N LEU A 186 -3.16 2.80 5.73
CA LEU A 186 -4.11 2.93 4.62
C LEU A 186 -5.35 3.71 5.04
N GLY A 187 -5.84 3.51 6.27
CA GLY A 187 -6.90 4.32 6.88
C GLY A 187 -6.56 5.79 6.92
N ALA A 188 -5.36 6.15 7.38
CA ALA A 188 -4.89 7.53 7.37
C ALA A 188 -4.74 8.09 5.94
N PHE A 189 -4.28 7.29 4.98
CA PHE A 189 -4.09 7.71 3.58
C PHE A 189 -5.40 8.07 2.88
N VAL A 190 -6.55 7.48 3.27
CA VAL A 190 -7.88 7.90 2.78
C VAL A 190 -8.07 9.41 2.92
N PHE A 191 -7.52 9.97 3.99
CA PHE A 191 -7.64 11.37 4.35
C PHE A 191 -6.51 12.27 3.85
N PHE A 192 -5.46 11.69 3.25
CA PHE A 192 -4.38 12.49 2.68
C PHE A 192 -4.91 13.34 1.50
N PRO A 193 -4.48 14.61 1.41
CA PRO A 193 -4.90 15.47 0.32
C PRO A 193 -4.31 14.97 -1.00
N PRO A 194 -5.11 14.92 -2.08
CA PRO A 194 -4.60 14.52 -3.39
C PRO A 194 -3.51 15.50 -3.83
N SER A 195 -2.30 14.98 -4.04
CA SER A 195 -1.13 15.76 -4.43
C SER A 195 -0.42 15.11 -5.60
N ARG A 196 -0.03 15.93 -6.59
CA ARG A 196 0.78 15.53 -7.74
C ARG A 196 2.24 15.91 -7.51
N ALA A 197 3.15 15.22 -8.21
CA ALA A 197 4.57 15.54 -8.17
C ALA A 197 4.84 17.03 -8.51
N THR A 198 4.16 17.55 -9.54
CA THR A 198 4.25 18.98 -9.93
C THR A 198 3.81 19.93 -8.82
N ASP A 199 2.76 19.58 -8.06
CA ASP A 199 2.30 20.42 -6.95
C ASP A 199 3.35 20.54 -5.84
N VAL A 200 4.18 19.51 -5.69
CA VAL A 200 5.19 19.39 -4.63
C VAL A 200 6.54 19.95 -5.07
N LEU A 201 6.87 19.84 -6.36
CA LEU A 201 8.12 20.33 -6.94
C LEU A 201 8.03 21.80 -7.36
N ASP A 202 6.95 22.20 -8.04
CA ASP A 202 6.80 23.53 -8.65
C ASP A 202 6.00 24.50 -7.75
N GLY A 203 5.12 23.96 -6.89
CA GLY A 203 4.17 24.73 -6.08
C GLY A 203 4.76 25.49 -4.89
N GLY A 204 6.07 25.62 -4.78
CA GLY A 204 6.74 26.17 -3.60
C GLY A 204 6.49 25.36 -2.33
N ALA A 205 6.57 26.01 -1.16
CA ALA A 205 6.26 25.43 0.15
C ALA A 205 4.75 25.17 0.33
N LYS A 206 4.12 24.40 -0.56
CA LYS A 206 2.72 23.98 -0.43
C LYS A 206 2.57 23.24 0.89
N GLN A 207 1.70 23.77 1.74
CA GLN A 207 1.39 23.19 3.04
C GLN A 207 0.00 22.54 3.01
N VAL A 208 -0.16 21.47 3.77
CA VAL A 208 -1.41 20.76 3.97
C VAL A 208 -1.68 20.58 5.46
N SER A 209 -2.91 20.27 5.85
CA SER A 209 -3.22 19.98 7.25
C SER A 209 -2.51 18.71 7.72
N ALA A 210 -1.92 18.77 8.92
CA ALA A 210 -1.11 17.69 9.46
C ALA A 210 -1.92 16.51 10.01
N TRP A 211 -3.25 16.61 10.20
CA TRP A 211 -3.97 15.70 11.09
C TRP A 211 -3.84 14.22 10.73
N ALA A 212 -3.96 13.87 9.45
CA ALA A 212 -3.83 12.48 9.00
C ALA A 212 -2.36 12.02 9.06
N PHE A 213 -1.41 12.95 8.88
CA PHE A 213 0.02 12.68 9.00
C PHE A 213 0.43 12.50 10.47
N VAL A 214 -0.14 13.27 11.40
CA VAL A 214 -0.02 13.10 12.85
C VAL A 214 -0.63 11.75 13.27
N LEU A 215 -1.77 11.36 12.70
CA LEU A 215 -2.37 10.06 12.97
C LEU A 215 -1.44 8.91 12.55
N VAL A 216 -0.75 9.01 11.42
CA VAL A 216 0.30 8.05 11.05
C VAL A 216 1.40 8.01 12.11
N ALA A 217 1.95 9.17 12.50
CA ALA A 217 3.01 9.24 13.50
C ALA A 217 2.60 8.61 14.84
N ALA A 218 1.37 8.87 15.30
CA ALA A 218 0.83 8.30 16.52
C ALA A 218 0.75 6.77 16.45
N ASN A 219 0.23 6.20 15.35
CA ASN A 219 0.17 4.75 15.17
C ASN A 219 1.56 4.10 15.16
N VAL A 220 2.53 4.72 14.48
CA VAL A 220 3.91 4.23 14.45
C VAL A 220 4.56 4.32 15.82
N ALA A 221 4.38 5.44 16.53
CA ALA A 221 4.88 5.62 17.89
C ALA A 221 4.29 4.60 18.87
N ILE A 222 2.99 4.29 18.78
CA ILE A 222 2.34 3.24 19.60
C ILE A 222 3.01 1.89 19.37
N VAL A 223 3.28 1.52 18.11
CA VAL A 223 3.98 0.26 17.79
C VAL A 223 5.37 0.22 18.42
N TYR A 224 6.12 1.31 18.36
CA TYR A 224 7.44 1.40 19.00
C TYR A 224 7.38 1.35 20.52
N ILE A 225 6.39 2.00 21.15
CA ILE A 225 6.17 1.94 22.59
C ILE A 225 5.82 0.52 23.03
N PHE A 226 4.92 -0.14 22.30
CA PHE A 226 4.56 -1.53 22.58
C PHE A 226 5.76 -2.48 22.40
N ALA A 227 6.53 -2.28 21.33
CA ALA A 227 7.77 -3.01 21.12
C ALA A 227 8.75 -2.79 22.27
N ALA A 228 8.92 -1.55 22.75
CA ALA A 228 9.80 -1.26 23.88
C ALA A 228 9.30 -1.92 25.17
N ALA A 229 7.99 -1.87 25.43
CA ALA A 229 7.38 -2.48 26.62
C ALA A 229 7.61 -3.99 26.65
N THR A 230 7.38 -4.70 25.55
CA THR A 230 7.66 -6.14 25.44
C THR A 230 9.15 -6.48 25.61
N LYS A 231 10.05 -5.50 25.47
CA LYS A 231 11.51 -5.70 25.60
C LYS A 231 11.95 -5.52 27.06
N THR A 232 11.02 -5.20 27.95
CA THR A 232 11.25 -5.16 29.41
C THR A 232 11.00 -6.51 30.09
N GLU A 233 10.43 -7.49 29.38
CA GLU A 233 10.25 -8.85 29.89
C GLU A 233 11.60 -9.50 30.24
N ALA A 234 11.65 -10.26 31.34
CA ALA A 234 12.91 -10.78 31.90
C ALA A 234 13.78 -11.54 30.89
N GLY A 235 13.17 -12.33 30.00
CA GLY A 235 13.89 -13.08 28.96
C GLY A 235 14.52 -12.17 27.90
N TRP A 236 13.88 -11.06 27.54
CA TRP A 236 14.46 -10.08 26.64
C TRP A 236 15.49 -9.21 27.37
N ALA A 237 15.15 -8.71 28.55
CA ALA A 237 15.99 -7.79 29.32
C ALA A 237 17.34 -8.39 29.73
N SER A 238 17.42 -9.71 29.94
CA SER A 238 18.67 -10.45 30.17
C SER A 238 19.51 -10.67 28.90
N GLY A 239 18.95 -10.37 27.72
CA GLY A 239 19.57 -10.61 26.43
C GLY A 239 19.50 -12.07 25.94
N ALA A 240 18.88 -12.98 26.68
CA ALA A 240 18.76 -14.39 26.31
C ALA A 240 18.05 -14.59 24.96
N VAL A 241 16.95 -13.85 24.72
CA VAL A 241 16.24 -13.90 23.43
C VAL A 241 17.14 -13.37 22.30
N LEU A 242 17.88 -12.28 22.54
CA LEU A 242 18.75 -11.69 21.53
C LEU A 242 19.89 -12.64 21.14
N ARG A 243 20.50 -13.33 22.12
CA ARG A 243 21.47 -14.42 21.88
C ARG A 243 20.89 -15.49 20.97
N GLN A 244 19.66 -15.94 21.26
CA GLN A 244 19.01 -17.00 20.50
C GLN A 244 18.79 -16.58 19.04
N VAL A 245 18.27 -15.37 18.78
CA VAL A 245 17.96 -14.94 17.41
C VAL A 245 19.18 -14.53 16.59
N THR A 246 20.28 -14.16 17.23
CA THR A 246 21.54 -13.76 16.55
C THR A 246 22.60 -14.87 16.52
N GLY A 247 22.37 -15.98 17.23
CA GLY A 247 23.32 -17.08 17.38
C GLY A 247 23.77 -17.72 16.06
N THR A 248 22.93 -17.65 15.03
CA THR A 248 23.23 -18.21 13.70
C THR A 248 24.01 -17.26 12.79
N SER A 249 24.13 -15.99 13.13
CA SER A 249 24.80 -14.99 12.29
C SER A 249 26.30 -14.94 12.58
N GLN A 250 27.11 -15.51 11.69
CA GLN A 250 28.58 -15.50 11.80
C GLN A 250 29.16 -14.09 11.91
N TRP A 251 28.61 -13.14 11.14
CA TRP A 251 29.00 -11.74 11.20
C TRP A 251 28.73 -11.13 12.58
N PHE A 252 27.54 -11.38 13.14
CA PHE A 252 27.22 -10.92 14.48
C PHE A 252 28.22 -11.47 15.50
N GLN A 253 28.52 -12.77 15.45
CA GLN A 253 29.48 -13.39 16.37
C GLN A 253 30.87 -12.77 16.25
N TYR A 254 31.33 -12.45 15.03
CA TYR A 254 32.60 -11.75 14.81
C TYR A 254 32.64 -10.37 15.48
N VAL A 255 31.61 -9.55 15.25
CA VAL A 255 31.50 -8.22 15.89
C VAL A 255 31.39 -8.36 17.41
N TRP A 256 30.61 -9.33 17.88
CA TRP A 256 30.42 -9.60 19.31
C TRP A 256 31.74 -9.94 20.01
N HIS A 257 32.53 -10.84 19.43
CA HIS A 257 33.86 -11.18 19.94
C HIS A 257 34.80 -9.99 19.99
N TRP A 258 34.72 -9.06 19.04
CA TRP A 258 35.51 -7.83 19.08
C TRP A 258 35.10 -6.94 20.25
N VAL A 259 33.80 -6.80 20.52
CA VAL A 259 33.30 -6.02 21.66
C VAL A 259 33.68 -6.66 23.00
N LEU A 260 33.67 -7.99 23.11
CA LEU A 260 34.12 -8.70 24.32
C LEU A 260 35.59 -8.41 24.68
N ARG A 261 36.44 -8.04 23.70
CA ARG A 261 37.84 -7.62 23.97
C ARG A 261 37.95 -6.30 24.75
N THR A 262 36.86 -5.56 24.92
CA THR A 262 36.82 -4.36 25.76
C THR A 262 36.86 -4.68 27.27
N GLY A 263 36.75 -5.96 27.65
CA GLY A 263 36.80 -6.42 29.04
C GLY A 263 35.44 -6.52 29.73
N LEU A 264 34.33 -6.22 29.03
CA LEU A 264 32.98 -6.47 29.52
C LEU A 264 32.68 -7.97 29.52
N SER A 265 32.09 -8.48 30.61
CA SER A 265 31.57 -9.84 30.65
C SER A 265 30.47 -10.03 29.60
N ASP A 266 30.40 -11.21 28.99
CA ASP A 266 29.38 -11.54 27.98
C ASP A 266 27.96 -11.24 28.47
N ASP A 267 27.63 -11.66 29.71
CA ASP A 267 26.29 -11.46 30.26
C ASP A 267 25.89 -9.99 30.40
N THR A 268 26.77 -9.17 30.98
CA THR A 268 26.55 -7.72 31.10
C THR A 268 26.38 -7.06 29.74
N LEU A 269 27.14 -7.48 28.73
CA LEU A 269 27.05 -6.90 27.38
C LEU A 269 25.70 -7.22 26.73
N TRP A 270 25.21 -8.46 26.85
CA TRP A 270 23.90 -8.86 26.36
C TRP A 270 22.75 -8.11 27.04
N GLU A 271 22.81 -7.97 28.36
CA GLU A 271 21.84 -7.19 29.13
C GLU A 271 21.84 -5.71 28.68
N LEU A 272 23.01 -5.12 28.53
CA LEU A 272 23.16 -3.73 28.08
C LEU A 272 22.57 -3.52 26.69
N VAL A 273 22.90 -4.39 25.73
CA VAL A 273 22.38 -4.30 24.35
C VAL A 273 20.87 -4.48 24.32
N ALA A 274 20.32 -5.44 25.08
CA ALA A 274 18.88 -5.65 25.15
C ALA A 274 18.14 -4.42 25.69
N ARG A 275 18.64 -3.80 26.75
CA ARG A 275 18.08 -2.55 27.31
C ARG A 275 18.25 -1.38 26.37
N ALA A 276 19.38 -1.28 25.68
CA ALA A 276 19.62 -0.25 24.67
C ALA A 276 18.62 -0.34 23.51
N VAL A 277 18.23 -1.56 23.08
CA VAL A 277 17.18 -1.75 22.07
C VAL A 277 15.83 -1.20 22.56
N ALA A 278 15.44 -1.48 23.80
CA ALA A 278 14.19 -0.94 24.36
C ALA A 278 14.22 0.60 24.43
N LEU A 279 15.32 1.18 24.93
CA LEU A 279 15.51 2.63 24.99
C LEU A 279 15.48 3.28 23.60
N MET A 280 16.15 2.67 22.62
CA MET A 280 16.17 3.15 21.24
C MET A 280 14.75 3.20 20.65
N GLN A 281 13.91 2.21 20.93
CA GLN A 281 12.51 2.20 20.47
C GLN A 281 11.68 3.32 21.11
N ILE A 282 11.89 3.62 22.39
CA ILE A 282 11.27 4.78 23.07
C ILE A 282 11.71 6.08 22.41
N LEU A 283 13.01 6.24 22.14
CA LEU A 283 13.55 7.43 21.48
C LEU A 283 12.94 7.63 20.08
N ILE A 284 12.80 6.55 19.30
CA ILE A 284 12.16 6.60 17.99
C ILE A 284 10.68 7.01 18.12
N ALA A 285 9.94 6.45 19.09
CA ALA A 285 8.55 6.81 19.32
C ALA A 285 8.37 8.30 19.66
N VAL A 286 9.21 8.82 20.57
CA VAL A 286 9.23 10.25 20.92
C VAL A 286 9.57 11.10 19.71
N ALA A 287 10.56 10.70 18.90
CA ALA A 287 10.91 11.41 17.68
C ALA A 287 9.72 11.50 16.71
N TYR A 288 8.96 10.42 16.51
CA TYR A 288 7.76 10.46 15.65
C TYR A 288 6.72 11.46 16.15
N VAL A 289 6.43 11.49 17.45
CA VAL A 289 5.44 12.42 18.02
C VAL A 289 5.93 13.87 17.89
N VAL A 290 7.20 14.13 18.18
CA VAL A 290 7.71 15.50 18.29
C VAL A 290 8.06 16.12 16.92
N VAL A 291 8.66 15.34 16.01
CA VAL A 291 9.24 15.85 14.74
C VAL A 291 8.18 16.13 13.67
N VAL A 292 6.93 15.67 13.83
CA VAL A 292 5.83 15.96 12.89
C VAL A 292 5.69 17.47 12.60
N ARG A 293 6.04 18.33 13.55
CA ARG A 293 5.97 19.79 13.44
C ARG A 293 7.29 20.47 13.07
N SER A 294 8.32 19.71 12.73
CA SER A 294 9.67 20.23 12.44
C SER A 294 9.68 21.27 11.31
N ASP A 295 8.87 21.10 10.27
CA ASP A 295 8.80 22.06 9.14
C ASP A 295 8.29 23.45 9.55
N ALA A 296 7.48 23.52 10.62
CA ALA A 296 6.91 24.77 11.12
C ALA A 296 7.78 25.43 12.21
N SER A 297 8.82 24.74 12.68
CA SER A 297 9.66 25.20 13.78
C SER A 297 11.07 25.53 13.29
N ARG A 298 11.66 26.57 13.85
CA ARG A 298 13.08 26.94 13.61
C ARG A 298 14.03 26.37 14.66
N ALA A 299 13.52 25.54 15.58
CA ALA A 299 14.31 25.05 16.69
C ALA A 299 15.34 24.00 16.23
N ARG A 300 16.63 24.31 16.37
CA ARG A 300 17.74 23.44 15.94
C ARG A 300 17.70 22.05 16.58
N TRP A 301 17.26 21.96 17.83
CA TRP A 301 17.18 20.67 18.54
C TRP A 301 16.17 19.70 17.90
N LEU A 302 15.11 20.20 17.23
CA LEU A 302 14.17 19.34 16.50
C LEU A 302 14.84 18.68 15.29
N HIS A 303 15.76 19.39 14.62
CA HIS A 303 16.54 18.80 13.53
C HIS A 303 17.51 17.74 14.03
N LEU A 304 18.17 17.98 15.18
CA LEU A 304 19.01 16.97 15.81
C LEU A 304 18.19 15.74 16.23
N LEU A 305 17.01 15.94 16.80
CA LEU A 305 16.08 14.85 17.15
C LEU A 305 15.61 14.09 15.90
N ALA A 306 15.33 14.79 14.79
CA ALA A 306 14.97 14.16 13.52
C ALA A 306 16.11 13.28 12.99
N TRP A 307 17.33 13.80 12.93
CA TRP A 307 18.50 13.03 12.49
C TRP A 307 18.80 11.85 13.41
N GLY A 308 18.70 12.05 14.73
CA GLY A 308 18.84 10.99 15.72
C GLY A 308 17.76 9.91 15.56
N GLY A 309 16.50 10.30 15.38
CA GLY A 309 15.39 9.39 15.12
C GLY A 309 15.55 8.61 13.81
N LEU A 310 16.02 9.26 12.75
CA LEU A 310 16.34 8.60 11.48
C LEU A 310 17.47 7.59 11.64
N GLY A 311 18.58 8.00 12.27
CA GLY A 311 19.73 7.14 12.53
C GLY A 311 19.36 5.93 13.40
N ALA A 312 18.55 6.14 14.44
CA ALA A 312 18.05 5.08 15.30
C ALA A 312 17.13 4.11 14.54
N ALA A 313 16.15 4.61 13.76
CA ALA A 313 15.24 3.75 13.00
C ALA A 313 15.97 2.96 11.90
N VAL A 314 16.84 3.62 11.13
CA VAL A 314 17.63 2.96 10.07
C VAL A 314 18.64 1.99 10.68
N GLY A 315 19.33 2.37 11.76
CA GLY A 315 20.28 1.50 12.46
C GLY A 315 19.59 0.26 13.01
N PHE A 316 18.45 0.43 13.69
CA PHE A 316 17.68 -0.69 14.22
C PHE A 316 17.20 -1.63 13.12
N HIS A 317 16.39 -1.15 12.17
CA HIS A 317 15.82 -2.01 11.12
C HIS A 317 16.86 -2.53 10.13
N GLY A 318 17.89 -1.74 9.84
CA GLY A 318 19.04 -2.15 9.04
C GLY A 318 19.84 -3.27 9.71
N SER A 319 20.04 -3.19 11.04
CA SER A 319 20.70 -4.26 11.78
C SER A 319 19.92 -5.57 11.74
N LEU A 320 18.58 -5.53 11.82
CA LEU A 320 17.74 -6.74 11.71
C LEU A 320 17.89 -7.39 10.33
N LEU A 321 17.97 -6.59 9.26
CA LEU A 321 18.25 -7.10 7.91
C LEU A 321 19.64 -7.71 7.80
N LEU A 322 20.67 -7.07 8.36
CA LEU A 322 22.05 -7.56 8.35
C LEU A 322 22.23 -8.84 9.17
N PHE A 323 21.51 -8.98 10.27
CA PHE A 323 21.53 -10.16 11.14
C PHE A 323 20.59 -11.27 10.66
N THR A 324 20.03 -11.14 9.46
CA THR A 324 19.15 -12.14 8.83
C THR A 324 17.94 -12.53 9.68
N ILE A 325 17.50 -11.62 10.56
CA ILE A 325 16.28 -11.82 11.33
C ILE A 325 15.12 -11.58 10.36
N ASP A 326 14.40 -12.66 10.02
CA ASP A 326 13.34 -12.61 9.01
C ASP A 326 12.09 -11.88 9.53
N ILE A 327 12.17 -10.55 9.53
CA ILE A 327 11.00 -9.65 9.69
C ILE A 327 10.48 -9.16 8.33
N ARG A 328 10.91 -9.81 7.24
CA ARG A 328 10.39 -9.63 5.88
C ARG A 328 10.33 -8.15 5.46
N TRP A 329 9.21 -7.71 4.93
CA TRP A 329 9.02 -6.37 4.37
C TRP A 329 8.92 -5.26 5.43
N PHE A 330 8.72 -5.61 6.70
CA PHE A 330 8.46 -4.64 7.77
C PHE A 330 9.61 -3.64 7.97
N SER A 331 10.86 -4.07 7.85
CA SER A 331 12.04 -3.20 7.91
C SER A 331 11.97 -2.10 6.86
N TYR A 332 11.62 -2.46 5.61
CA TYR A 332 11.57 -1.52 4.50
C TYR A 332 10.47 -0.48 4.69
N TYR A 333 9.30 -0.89 5.17
CA TYR A 333 8.25 0.05 5.55
C TYR A 333 8.71 1.02 6.60
N THR A 334 9.33 0.52 7.67
CA THR A 334 9.68 1.37 8.79
C THR A 334 10.80 2.35 8.43
N ILE A 335 11.77 1.93 7.63
CA ILE A 335 12.81 2.80 7.06
C ILE A 335 12.19 3.86 6.14
N ALA A 336 11.27 3.48 5.25
CA ALA A 336 10.60 4.42 4.36
C ALA A 336 9.76 5.45 5.12
N ILE A 337 9.01 5.01 6.14
CA ILE A 337 8.23 5.88 7.01
C ILE A 337 9.16 6.83 7.77
N ALA A 338 10.24 6.31 8.39
CA ALA A 338 11.24 7.13 9.07
C ALA A 338 11.86 8.19 8.14
N ALA A 339 12.22 7.81 6.92
CA ALA A 339 12.73 8.74 5.92
C ALA A 339 11.73 9.87 5.62
N ALA A 340 10.44 9.55 5.42
CA ALA A 340 9.42 10.56 5.14
C ALA A 340 9.17 11.53 6.31
N PHE A 341 9.31 11.07 7.57
CA PHE A 341 9.13 11.89 8.76
C PHE A 341 10.37 12.69 9.14
N PHE A 342 11.57 12.12 8.99
CA PHE A 342 12.77 12.66 9.61
C PHE A 342 13.75 13.30 8.62
N LEU A 343 13.70 12.97 7.33
CA LEU A 343 14.53 13.69 6.35
C LEU A 343 14.07 15.15 6.23
N PRO A 344 15.02 16.07 5.94
CA PRO A 344 14.69 17.46 5.68
C PRO A 344 13.90 17.60 4.37
N GLU A 345 12.99 18.57 4.33
CA GLU A 345 12.10 18.82 3.18
C GLU A 345 12.84 18.90 1.83
N PRO A 346 14.01 19.59 1.69
CA PRO A 346 14.73 19.64 0.43
C PRO A 346 15.20 18.28 -0.07
N ALA A 347 15.62 17.38 0.82
CA ALA A 347 16.05 16.04 0.46
C ALA A 347 14.86 15.22 -0.09
N LEU A 348 13.69 15.33 0.54
CA LEU A 348 12.47 14.68 0.07
C LEU A 348 12.04 15.21 -1.31
N ARG A 349 12.15 16.53 -1.55
CA ARG A 349 11.89 17.10 -2.88
C ARG A 349 12.90 16.62 -3.92
N GLY A 350 14.18 16.55 -3.57
CA GLY A 350 15.23 15.99 -4.43
C GLY A 350 14.92 14.55 -4.81
N PHE A 351 14.49 13.73 -3.84
CA PHE A 351 14.05 12.36 -4.07
C PHE A 351 12.86 12.29 -5.03
N VAL A 352 11.81 13.10 -4.84
CA VAL A 352 10.67 13.16 -5.77
C VAL A 352 11.12 13.61 -7.16
N GLY A 353 12.03 14.58 -7.24
CA GLY A 353 12.59 15.08 -8.49
C GLY A 353 13.31 13.98 -9.27
N LEU A 354 14.17 13.21 -8.59
CA LEU A 354 14.90 12.08 -9.16
C LEU A 354 13.96 10.94 -9.58
N ALA A 355 13.06 10.52 -8.69
CA ALA A 355 12.13 9.41 -8.94
C ALA A 355 11.16 9.69 -10.10
N THR A 356 10.80 10.95 -10.32
CA THR A 356 9.88 11.35 -11.40
C THR A 356 10.60 11.87 -12.65
N PHE A 357 11.93 11.97 -12.63
CA PHE A 357 12.72 12.49 -13.76
C PHE A 357 12.46 11.75 -15.08
N PRO A 358 12.48 10.40 -15.14
CA PRO A 358 12.31 9.69 -16.42
C PRO A 358 10.95 9.97 -17.06
N VAL A 359 9.87 9.95 -16.26
CA VAL A 359 8.51 10.20 -16.74
C VAL A 359 8.35 11.65 -17.19
N ARG A 360 8.95 12.61 -16.47
CA ARG A 360 8.92 14.02 -16.86
C ARG A 360 9.73 14.28 -18.14
N ALA A 361 10.90 13.65 -18.28
CA ALA A 361 11.72 13.75 -19.49
C ALA A 361 10.94 13.24 -20.72
N VAL A 362 10.31 12.06 -20.63
CA VAL A 362 9.48 11.52 -21.72
C VAL A 362 8.28 12.43 -22.02
N ALA A 363 7.63 12.97 -21.00
CA ALA A 363 6.51 13.90 -21.18
C ALA A 363 6.93 15.22 -21.86
N GLN A 364 8.14 15.72 -21.56
CA GLN A 364 8.70 16.95 -22.15
C GLN A 364 9.23 16.73 -23.57
N SER A 365 9.86 15.59 -23.84
CA SER A 365 10.39 15.24 -25.17
C SER A 365 9.31 15.12 -26.24
N GLY A 366 8.03 15.09 -25.85
CA GLY A 366 6.92 15.39 -26.72
C GLY A 366 6.92 14.55 -28.00
N VAL A 367 6.27 13.39 -27.90
CA VAL A 367 5.51 12.68 -28.95
C VAL A 367 4.81 13.57 -30.00
N ARG A 368 5.45 14.48 -30.75
CA ARG A 368 4.77 15.46 -31.64
C ARG A 368 3.88 14.79 -32.68
N TRP A 369 4.19 13.55 -33.06
CA TRP A 369 3.33 12.76 -33.94
C TRP A 369 2.08 12.21 -33.22
N TRP A 370 2.17 11.88 -31.93
CA TRP A 370 1.04 11.45 -31.10
C TRP A 370 0.01 12.56 -30.89
N THR A 371 0.39 13.84 -30.99
CA THR A 371 -0.52 14.97 -30.79
C THR A 371 -1.52 15.21 -31.92
N ARG A 372 -1.57 14.40 -32.98
CA ARG A 372 -2.49 14.56 -34.12
C ARG A 372 -3.83 13.80 -34.03
N LEU A 373 -3.95 12.73 -33.23
CA LEU A 373 -5.20 11.93 -33.15
C LEU A 373 -6.31 12.60 -32.30
N PRO A 374 -7.61 12.39 -32.53
CA PRO A 374 -8.65 12.84 -31.59
C PRO A 374 -8.44 12.30 -30.17
N THR A 375 -8.61 13.13 -29.14
CA THR A 375 -8.34 12.78 -27.72
C THR A 375 -9.10 11.53 -27.25
N GLY A 376 -10.32 11.32 -27.76
CA GLY A 376 -11.15 10.15 -27.47
C GLY A 376 -10.54 8.86 -27.99
N LEU A 377 -10.20 8.80 -29.28
CA LEU A 377 -9.59 7.62 -29.91
C LEU A 377 -8.26 7.23 -29.27
N ARG A 378 -7.42 8.21 -28.92
CA ARG A 378 -6.16 7.92 -28.20
C ARG A 378 -6.42 7.28 -26.85
N SER A 379 -7.41 7.78 -26.12
CA SER A 379 -7.71 7.28 -24.78
C SER A 379 -8.29 5.88 -24.85
N LEU A 380 -9.16 5.61 -25.83
CA LEU A 380 -9.67 4.27 -26.10
C LEU A 380 -8.54 3.30 -26.46
N ALA A 381 -7.64 3.68 -27.38
CA ALA A 381 -6.51 2.83 -27.78
C ALA A 381 -5.59 2.49 -26.58
N VAL A 382 -5.18 3.49 -25.80
CA VAL A 382 -4.32 3.27 -24.62
C VAL A 382 -5.02 2.41 -23.58
N VAL A 383 -6.30 2.64 -23.32
CA VAL A 383 -7.05 1.86 -22.33
C VAL A 383 -7.26 0.43 -22.79
N SER A 384 -7.59 0.20 -24.06
CA SER A 384 -7.73 -1.15 -24.62
C SER A 384 -6.41 -1.91 -24.57
N SER A 385 -5.29 -1.29 -24.96
CA SER A 385 -3.96 -1.89 -24.85
C SER A 385 -3.60 -2.22 -23.39
N ALA A 386 -3.82 -1.29 -22.47
CA ALA A 386 -3.57 -1.52 -21.05
C ALA A 386 -4.43 -2.66 -20.48
N SER A 387 -5.72 -2.70 -20.85
CA SER A 387 -6.65 -3.74 -20.43
C SER A 387 -6.19 -5.13 -20.93
N CYS A 388 -5.73 -5.20 -22.18
CA CYS A 388 -5.17 -6.41 -22.77
C CYS A 388 -3.89 -6.85 -22.04
N ILE A 389 -2.95 -5.94 -21.77
CA ILE A 389 -1.72 -6.24 -21.02
C ILE A 389 -2.06 -6.80 -19.64
N VAL A 390 -2.96 -6.15 -18.89
CA VAL A 390 -3.37 -6.59 -17.55
C VAL A 390 -3.99 -7.98 -17.57
N ALA A 391 -4.87 -8.26 -18.54
CA ALA A 391 -5.46 -9.57 -18.72
C ALA A 391 -4.42 -10.63 -19.07
N LEU A 392 -3.58 -10.38 -20.09
CA LEU A 392 -2.53 -11.31 -20.55
C LEU A 392 -1.52 -11.63 -19.45
N VAL A 393 -1.12 -10.65 -18.64
CA VAL A 393 -0.28 -10.89 -17.46
C VAL A 393 -0.98 -11.85 -16.51
N GLY A 394 -2.26 -11.63 -16.20
CA GLY A 394 -3.04 -12.54 -15.34
C GLY A 394 -3.03 -13.99 -15.81
N PHE A 395 -3.15 -14.24 -17.12
CA PHE A 395 -3.02 -15.57 -17.71
C PHE A 395 -1.59 -16.13 -17.58
N HIS A 396 -0.57 -15.29 -17.75
CA HIS A 396 0.83 -15.70 -17.76
C HIS A 396 1.43 -15.98 -16.37
N LEU A 397 0.82 -15.47 -15.30
CA LEU A 397 1.31 -15.67 -13.93
C LEU A 397 1.27 -17.13 -13.48
N ASP A 398 0.42 -17.97 -14.08
CA ASP A 398 0.27 -19.39 -13.73
C ASP A 398 0.09 -19.66 -12.22
N LEU A 399 -0.77 -18.84 -11.62
CA LEU A 399 -1.16 -18.91 -10.21
C LEU A 399 -2.68 -19.00 -10.11
N PRO A 400 -3.24 -19.76 -9.16
CA PRO A 400 -4.69 -19.86 -8.98
C PRO A 400 -5.32 -18.47 -8.74
N GLY A 401 -6.40 -18.17 -9.47
CA GLY A 401 -7.09 -16.88 -9.38
C GLY A 401 -6.45 -15.72 -10.14
N ALA A 402 -5.22 -15.85 -10.64
CA ALA A 402 -4.54 -14.78 -11.38
C ALA A 402 -5.25 -14.41 -12.68
N THR A 403 -5.74 -15.40 -13.43
CA THR A 403 -6.53 -15.19 -14.65
C THR A 403 -7.81 -14.39 -14.35
N ALA A 404 -8.56 -14.79 -13.32
CA ALA A 404 -9.78 -14.09 -12.93
C ALA A 404 -9.49 -12.65 -12.50
N ALA A 405 -8.45 -12.43 -11.70
CA ALA A 405 -8.01 -11.10 -11.30
C ALA A 405 -7.61 -10.22 -12.50
N GLY A 406 -6.85 -10.77 -13.45
CA GLY A 406 -6.45 -10.09 -14.68
C GLY A 406 -7.64 -9.72 -15.56
N LEU A 407 -8.59 -10.64 -15.76
CA LEU A 407 -9.82 -10.39 -16.52
C LEU A 407 -10.71 -9.35 -15.84
N MET A 408 -10.90 -9.41 -14.53
CA MET A 408 -11.67 -8.42 -13.77
C MET A 408 -11.04 -7.03 -13.85
N CYS A 409 -9.73 -6.92 -13.64
CA CYS A 409 -9.02 -5.65 -13.71
C CYS A 409 -8.99 -5.08 -15.14
N GLY A 410 -8.71 -5.94 -16.14
CA GLY A 410 -8.73 -5.57 -17.54
C GLY A 410 -10.12 -5.11 -17.99
N GLY A 411 -11.17 -5.85 -17.62
CA GLY A 411 -12.56 -5.48 -17.89
C GLY A 411 -12.96 -4.16 -17.24
N ALA A 412 -12.61 -3.95 -15.97
CA ALA A 412 -12.87 -2.69 -15.27
C ALA A 412 -12.17 -1.50 -15.94
N LEU A 413 -10.92 -1.68 -16.39
CA LEU A 413 -10.19 -0.67 -17.16
C LEU A 413 -10.89 -0.36 -18.49
N ALA A 414 -11.31 -1.38 -19.24
CA ALA A 414 -12.02 -1.21 -20.51
C ALA A 414 -13.33 -0.43 -20.33
N VAL A 415 -14.12 -0.75 -19.30
CA VAL A 415 -15.35 -0.02 -18.95
C VAL A 415 -15.04 1.44 -18.60
N MET A 416 -14.02 1.70 -17.77
CA MET A 416 -13.58 3.07 -17.47
C MET A 416 -13.13 3.83 -18.74
N GLY A 417 -12.47 3.14 -19.67
CA GLY A 417 -12.09 3.68 -20.97
C GLY A 417 -13.27 4.12 -21.80
N LEU A 418 -14.30 3.27 -21.90
CA LEU A 418 -15.54 3.56 -22.62
C LEU A 418 -16.27 4.76 -22.00
N VAL A 419 -16.45 4.77 -20.67
CA VAL A 419 -17.08 5.88 -19.95
C VAL A 419 -16.30 7.19 -20.15
N ALA A 420 -14.96 7.13 -20.15
CA ALA A 420 -14.12 8.29 -20.37
C ALA A 420 -14.08 8.78 -21.83
N ALA A 421 -14.28 7.89 -22.81
CA ALA A 421 -14.45 8.28 -24.20
C ALA A 421 -15.75 9.07 -24.41
N LEU A 422 -16.77 8.78 -23.61
CA LEU A 422 -18.06 9.48 -23.60
C LEU A 422 -18.07 10.76 -22.73
N GLY A 423 -17.02 11.04 -21.96
CA GLY A 423 -16.98 12.14 -20.99
C GLY A 423 -15.71 12.98 -21.03
N ASN A 424 -15.66 14.03 -20.20
CA ASN A 424 -14.53 14.98 -20.15
C ASN A 424 -13.31 14.49 -19.31
N ASN A 425 -13.18 13.18 -19.08
CA ASN A 425 -12.17 12.60 -18.16
C ASN A 425 -11.06 11.79 -18.84
N ALA A 426 -10.97 11.85 -20.17
CA ALA A 426 -10.04 11.08 -21.01
C ALA A 426 -8.57 11.06 -20.52
N ALA A 427 -8.04 12.22 -20.12
CA ALA A 427 -6.65 12.31 -19.64
C ALA A 427 -6.40 11.54 -18.33
N ARG A 428 -7.35 11.59 -17.40
CA ARG A 428 -7.25 10.89 -16.12
C ARG A 428 -7.27 9.37 -16.32
N VAL A 429 -8.19 8.89 -17.15
CA VAL A 429 -8.31 7.45 -17.43
C VAL A 429 -7.10 6.93 -18.18
N ARG A 430 -6.52 7.72 -19.09
CA ARG A 430 -5.24 7.38 -19.72
C ARG A 430 -4.11 7.19 -18.70
N HIS A 431 -3.98 8.07 -17.71
CA HIS A 431 -2.95 7.92 -16.67
C HIS A 431 -3.16 6.67 -15.81
N VAL A 432 -4.41 6.36 -15.47
CA VAL A 432 -4.77 5.12 -14.75
C VAL A 432 -4.43 3.89 -15.59
N ALA A 433 -4.76 3.89 -16.87
CA ALA A 433 -4.45 2.80 -17.79
C ALA A 433 -2.93 2.56 -17.94
N VAL A 434 -2.15 3.62 -18.15
CA VAL A 434 -0.68 3.50 -18.23
C VAL A 434 -0.10 2.99 -16.91
N ALA A 435 -0.57 3.51 -15.77
CA ALA A 435 -0.13 3.03 -14.46
C ALA A 435 -0.48 1.56 -14.23
N ALA A 436 -1.67 1.11 -14.62
CA ALA A 436 -2.10 -0.28 -14.48
C ALA A 436 -1.29 -1.22 -15.38
N ALA A 437 -1.04 -0.83 -16.64
CA ALA A 437 -0.18 -1.60 -17.55
C ALA A 437 1.25 -1.72 -17.01
N ALA A 438 1.84 -0.60 -16.54
CA ALA A 438 3.15 -0.62 -15.91
C ALA A 438 3.17 -1.51 -14.65
N GLY A 439 2.14 -1.42 -13.82
CA GLY A 439 2.00 -2.25 -12.62
C GLY A 439 1.89 -3.74 -12.96
N ALA A 440 1.13 -4.11 -13.99
CA ALA A 440 1.05 -5.49 -14.46
C ALA A 440 2.40 -6.01 -14.98
N LEU A 441 3.16 -5.20 -15.70
CA LEU A 441 4.51 -5.59 -16.15
C LEU A 441 5.48 -5.75 -14.98
N VAL A 442 5.43 -4.87 -13.97
CA VAL A 442 6.26 -4.99 -12.76
C VAL A 442 5.85 -6.20 -11.93
N LEU A 443 4.55 -6.48 -11.79
CA LEU A 443 4.04 -7.71 -11.18
C LEU A 443 4.57 -8.95 -11.90
N ALA A 444 4.47 -9.00 -13.23
CA ALA A 444 4.99 -10.11 -14.02
C ALA A 444 6.49 -10.28 -13.79
N ALA A 445 7.27 -9.20 -13.86
CA ALA A 445 8.71 -9.24 -13.58
C ALA A 445 9.00 -9.73 -12.15
N ALA A 446 8.32 -9.19 -11.14
CA ALA A 446 8.49 -9.56 -9.73
C ALA A 446 8.22 -11.06 -9.51
N VAL A 447 7.14 -11.60 -10.08
CA VAL A 447 6.81 -13.04 -9.98
C VAL A 447 7.79 -13.92 -10.75
N HIS A 448 8.38 -13.42 -11.84
CA HIS A 448 9.38 -14.16 -12.62
C HIS A 448 10.76 -14.21 -11.98
N VAL A 449 11.20 -13.12 -11.34
CA VAL A 449 12.54 -13.05 -10.72
C VAL A 449 12.57 -13.59 -9.29
N SER A 450 11.42 -13.78 -8.66
CA SER A 450 11.29 -14.28 -7.30
C SER A 450 10.79 -15.73 -7.28
N PRO A 451 11.00 -16.49 -6.18
CA PRO A 451 10.53 -17.87 -6.06
C PRO A 451 9.02 -17.98 -5.77
N VAL A 452 8.21 -16.95 -6.06
CA VAL A 452 6.80 -16.87 -5.66
C VAL A 452 5.98 -18.07 -6.11
N ARG A 453 6.07 -18.43 -7.40
CA ARG A 453 5.35 -19.58 -7.97
C ARG A 453 5.78 -20.88 -7.33
N PHE A 454 7.09 -21.09 -7.21
CA PHE A 454 7.66 -22.27 -6.58
C PHE A 454 7.22 -22.41 -5.12
N GLN A 455 7.30 -21.34 -4.33
CA GLN A 455 6.90 -21.33 -2.93
C GLN A 455 5.40 -21.58 -2.75
N TYR A 456 4.55 -21.00 -3.60
CA TYR A 456 3.11 -21.27 -3.61
C TYR A 456 2.85 -22.78 -3.73
N TYR A 457 3.41 -23.43 -4.76
CA TYR A 457 3.18 -24.84 -5.01
C TYR A 457 3.83 -25.74 -3.93
N LEU A 458 4.96 -25.34 -3.33
CA LEU A 458 5.52 -26.07 -2.19
C LEU A 458 4.65 -25.98 -0.92
N TYR A 459 4.02 -24.83 -0.66
CA TYR A 459 3.07 -24.74 0.44
C TYR A 459 1.80 -25.57 0.18
N LEU A 460 1.36 -25.64 -1.08
CA LEU A 460 0.27 -26.53 -1.48
C LEU A 460 0.64 -28.00 -1.30
N VAL A 461 1.83 -28.42 -1.72
CA VAL A 461 2.38 -29.77 -1.48
C VAL A 461 2.34 -30.13 0.00
N ALA A 462 2.86 -29.24 0.87
CA ALA A 462 2.90 -29.49 2.30
C ALA A 462 1.49 -29.65 2.89
N ASP A 463 0.50 -28.96 2.34
CA ASP A 463 -0.89 -29.14 2.75
C ASP A 463 -1.50 -30.45 2.27
N LEU A 464 -1.34 -30.77 0.98
CA LEU A 464 -1.84 -32.02 0.39
C LEU A 464 -1.21 -33.26 1.04
N GLN A 465 0.06 -33.18 1.45
CA GLN A 465 0.73 -34.23 2.22
C GLN A 465 0.06 -34.47 3.58
N ARG A 466 -0.31 -33.40 4.31
CA ARG A 466 -1.04 -33.54 5.58
C ARG A 466 -2.42 -34.18 5.41
N ARG A 467 -3.04 -34.03 4.23
CA ARG A 467 -4.33 -34.64 3.90
C ARG A 467 -4.23 -36.07 3.38
N GLY A 468 -3.02 -36.57 3.12
CA GLY A 468 -2.83 -37.90 2.55
C GLY A 468 -3.30 -38.00 1.09
N GLU A 469 -3.09 -36.96 0.27
CA GLU A 469 -3.55 -36.91 -1.12
C GLU A 469 -2.38 -37.06 -2.14
N PRO A 470 -1.73 -38.24 -2.25
CA PRO A 470 -0.44 -38.38 -2.93
C PRO A 470 -0.47 -38.05 -4.43
N ARG A 471 -1.58 -38.31 -5.12
CA ARG A 471 -1.74 -37.95 -6.55
C ARG A 471 -1.72 -36.43 -6.75
N GLN A 472 -2.37 -35.68 -5.85
CA GLN A 472 -2.36 -34.22 -5.92
C GLN A 472 -1.01 -33.65 -5.48
N VAL A 473 -0.35 -34.28 -4.51
CA VAL A 473 1.03 -33.93 -4.13
C VAL A 473 1.97 -34.06 -5.34
N LEU A 474 1.87 -35.16 -6.11
CA LEU A 474 2.66 -35.35 -7.32
C LEU A 474 2.39 -34.24 -8.34
N ALA A 475 1.12 -33.97 -8.65
CA ALA A 475 0.74 -32.91 -9.58
C ALA A 475 1.25 -31.51 -9.14
N ALA A 476 1.21 -31.22 -7.84
CA ALA A 476 1.71 -29.95 -7.30
C ALA A 476 3.25 -29.86 -7.37
N TYR A 477 3.98 -30.95 -7.15
CA TYR A 477 5.43 -30.99 -7.37
C TYR A 477 5.80 -30.81 -8.85
N GLU A 478 5.12 -31.52 -9.75
CA GLU A 478 5.32 -31.39 -11.20
C GLU A 478 5.05 -29.96 -11.67
N LYS A 479 4.05 -29.30 -11.09
CA LYS A 479 3.75 -27.89 -11.34
C LYS A 479 4.79 -26.93 -10.75
N ALA A 480 5.40 -27.27 -9.62
CA ALA A 480 6.43 -26.46 -8.97
C ALA A 480 7.77 -26.53 -9.72
N GLU A 481 8.12 -27.68 -10.29
CA GLU A 481 9.46 -27.95 -10.83
C GLU A 481 9.95 -26.94 -11.88
N PRO A 482 9.15 -26.50 -12.88
CA PRO A 482 9.56 -25.47 -13.84
C PRO A 482 9.93 -24.12 -13.21
N TYR A 483 9.52 -23.89 -11.96
CA TYR A 483 9.74 -22.66 -11.21
C TYR A 483 10.86 -22.79 -10.16
N ALA A 484 11.48 -23.95 -10.02
CA ALA A 484 12.47 -24.22 -8.99
C ALA A 484 13.70 -23.29 -9.15
N PRO A 485 14.11 -22.56 -8.09
CA PRO A 485 15.39 -21.88 -8.07
C PRO A 485 16.54 -22.86 -8.30
N ARG A 486 17.68 -22.37 -8.81
CA ARG A 486 18.87 -23.19 -9.02
C ARG A 486 19.24 -23.94 -7.73
N GLY A 487 19.41 -25.25 -7.83
CA GLY A 487 19.74 -26.13 -6.70
C GLY A 487 18.55 -26.56 -5.83
N GLN A 488 17.31 -26.17 -6.16
CA GLN A 488 16.10 -26.55 -5.41
C GLN A 488 15.16 -27.48 -6.19
N SER A 489 15.68 -28.18 -7.21
CA SER A 489 14.91 -29.17 -7.98
C SER A 489 14.29 -30.23 -7.06
N ARG A 490 13.06 -30.61 -7.39
CA ARG A 490 12.26 -31.65 -6.71
C ARG A 490 12.11 -32.91 -7.55
N GLN A 491 12.90 -33.05 -8.62
CA GLN A 491 12.82 -34.17 -9.55
C GLN A 491 12.93 -35.54 -8.86
N ARG A 492 13.83 -35.68 -7.88
CA ARG A 492 13.97 -36.93 -7.10
C ARG A 492 12.70 -37.27 -6.31
N GLN A 493 12.06 -36.26 -5.71
CA GLN A 493 10.81 -36.44 -4.98
C GLN A 493 9.65 -36.80 -5.93
N ILE A 494 9.61 -36.18 -7.12
CA ILE A 494 8.64 -36.49 -8.17
C ILE A 494 8.77 -37.95 -8.61
N GLU A 495 9.98 -38.39 -8.94
CA GLU A 495 10.27 -39.76 -9.39
C GLU A 495 9.94 -40.79 -8.30
N ALA A 496 10.35 -40.54 -7.06
CA ALA A 496 10.04 -41.41 -5.94
C ALA A 496 8.53 -41.54 -5.70
N LEU A 497 7.79 -40.42 -5.72
CA LEU A 497 6.35 -40.43 -5.50
C LEU A 497 5.60 -41.08 -6.67
N ARG A 498 6.06 -40.87 -7.91
CA ARG A 498 5.51 -41.52 -9.10
C ARG A 498 5.68 -43.04 -9.02
N SER A 499 6.89 -43.51 -8.73
CA SER A 499 7.16 -44.95 -8.56
C SER A 499 6.33 -45.58 -7.44
N HIS A 500 6.18 -44.88 -6.31
CA HIS A 500 5.31 -45.33 -5.22
C HIS A 500 3.84 -45.47 -5.67
N LEU A 501 3.30 -44.48 -6.37
CA LEU A 501 1.93 -44.49 -6.89
C LEU A 501 1.69 -45.55 -7.98
N GLU A 502 2.70 -45.87 -8.79
CA GLU A 502 2.63 -46.95 -9.79
C GLU A 502 2.61 -48.32 -9.12
N THR A 503 3.41 -48.52 -8.07
CA THR A 503 3.47 -49.79 -7.32
C THR A 503 2.16 -50.11 -6.60
N HIS A 504 1.45 -49.09 -6.10
CA HIS A 504 0.18 -49.24 -5.36
C HIS A 504 -1.05 -48.93 -6.23
N ARG A 505 -0.93 -49.01 -7.57
CA ARG A 505 -2.06 -48.75 -8.47
C ARG A 505 -3.03 -49.93 -8.54
N ASP A 506 -2.53 -51.14 -8.29
CA ASP A 506 -3.26 -52.41 -8.44
C ASP A 506 -3.82 -52.95 -7.11
N GLU A 507 -3.57 -52.24 -6.01
CA GLU A 507 -4.22 -52.42 -4.70
C GLU A 507 -5.48 -51.54 -4.59
#